data_AF-A0AAV1SW69-F1
#
_entry.id   AF-A0AAV1SW69-F1
#
_cell.length_a   1.000
_cell.length_b   1.000
_cell.length_c   1.000
_cell.angle_alpha   90.00
_cell.angle_beta   90.00
_cell.angle_gamma   90.00
#
_symmetry.space_group_name_H-M   'P 1'
#
loop_
_entity.id
_entity.type
_entity.pdbx_description
1 polymer ?
#
loop_
_entity_poly.entity_id
_entity_poly.type
_entity_poly.pdbx_seq_one_letter_code
_entity_poly.pdbx_strand_id
1 'polypeptide(L)'
;MATLATSTLVYSTPVRIKTSSRSSSRTCKKTFPFPITRADSSSLLLHAAKHTVFSTKKSVYVLDVIWDCIVYRFLELDLIWDCIFNVDTYIRNGMVVGLGSGKASGMAIQYLSRQLRKGALKDLVGVPMSVESASEAAKAGIPLDVYRDGSQIDFAFDDADIIEEETLIAVIGRGKSQAEESIIQEKSILNAASKLVFMIMENQYKGGLEGSIPVLVEALNWMETAEEIDDLFVGDAEVWRRSLIGQAGPMGGDFPVITREGHNILDVIFTSPIQSLADIAKSLDKVDGVVDHGVISKFPLVLLSLFKLLLVFSYLFTYTDGCNNVDYRTFLQLLLVYAS
;
A
#
# COMPACT_ATOMS: atom_id res chain seq x y z
N MET A 1 -46.80 26.30 -38.90
CA MET A 1 -46.30 25.37 -39.92
C MET A 1 -45.30 24.47 -39.20
N ALA A 2 -45.71 23.32 -38.65
CA ALA A 2 -45.82 22.01 -39.34
C ALA A 2 -44.53 21.71 -40.15
N THR A 3 -43.77 20.63 -39.91
CA THR A 3 -44.24 19.24 -40.05
C THR A 3 -43.36 18.25 -39.26
N LEU A 4 -44.02 17.20 -38.75
CA LEU A 4 -43.53 15.97 -38.09
C LEU A 4 -43.06 14.88 -39.09
N ALA A 5 -42.19 13.96 -38.64
CA ALA A 5 -42.19 12.49 -38.90
C ALA A 5 -40.94 11.86 -38.22
N THR A 6 -40.96 11.01 -37.16
CA THR A 6 -41.36 9.56 -37.04
C THR A 6 -40.96 8.69 -38.24
N SER A 7 -40.35 7.51 -38.19
CA SER A 7 -40.02 6.44 -37.22
C SER A 7 -38.92 5.57 -37.90
N THR A 8 -38.19 4.63 -37.29
CA THR A 8 -38.60 3.25 -36.96
C THR A 8 -37.36 2.44 -36.53
N LEU A 9 -37.48 1.64 -35.46
CA LEU A 9 -36.52 0.60 -35.04
C LEU A 9 -36.53 -0.61 -35.99
N VAL A 10 -35.37 -1.21 -36.27
CA VAL A 10 -35.27 -2.62 -36.72
C VAL A 10 -34.09 -3.31 -36.03
N TYR A 11 -34.39 -4.39 -35.32
CA TYR A 11 -33.47 -5.39 -34.74
C TYR A 11 -32.89 -6.30 -35.84
N SER A 12 -31.60 -6.67 -35.75
CA SER A 12 -31.08 -7.87 -36.43
C SER A 12 -29.99 -8.58 -35.61
N THR A 13 -30.19 -9.89 -35.48
CA THR A 13 -29.52 -10.95 -34.70
C THR A 13 -28.10 -11.35 -35.15
N PRO A 14 -27.35 -12.15 -34.35
CA PRO A 14 -25.91 -12.36 -34.51
C PRO A 14 -25.52 -13.42 -35.57
N VAL A 15 -24.34 -13.22 -36.16
CA VAL A 15 -23.72 -14.09 -37.16
C VAL A 15 -23.11 -15.34 -36.50
N ARG A 16 -23.52 -16.51 -37.01
CA ARG A 16 -23.10 -17.86 -36.61
C ARG A 16 -22.08 -18.39 -37.64
N ILE A 17 -20.84 -18.63 -37.23
CA ILE A 17 -19.83 -19.28 -38.08
C ILE A 17 -20.01 -20.81 -37.98
N LYS A 18 -20.18 -21.45 -39.14
CA LYS A 18 -20.34 -22.91 -39.29
C LYS A 18 -18.98 -23.62 -39.28
N THR A 19 -18.95 -24.75 -38.60
CA THR A 19 -17.93 -25.79 -38.61
C THR A 19 -18.05 -26.75 -39.81
N SER A 20 -16.92 -27.23 -40.32
CA SER A 20 -16.75 -28.46 -41.13
C SER A 20 -15.43 -29.11 -40.69
N SER A 21 -15.23 -30.42 -40.54
CA SER A 21 -16.03 -31.63 -40.79
C SER A 21 -15.22 -32.84 -40.26
N ARG A 22 -15.93 -33.84 -39.66
CA ARG A 22 -15.76 -35.32 -39.69
C ARG A 22 -14.34 -35.93 -39.63
N SER A 23 -14.02 -37.05 -38.98
CA SER A 23 -14.74 -38.17 -38.31
C SER A 23 -13.61 -39.06 -37.72
N SER A 24 -13.74 -39.70 -36.57
CA SER A 24 -14.32 -41.04 -36.47
C SER A 24 -14.31 -41.54 -35.02
N SER A 25 -15.35 -42.29 -34.71
CA SER A 25 -15.73 -42.89 -33.44
C SER A 25 -14.80 -44.00 -32.95
N ARG A 26 -14.66 -44.13 -31.62
CA ARG A 26 -15.11 -45.34 -30.90
C ARG A 26 -15.26 -45.07 -29.39
N THR A 27 -16.37 -45.58 -28.89
CA THR A 27 -17.01 -45.48 -27.58
C THR A 27 -16.24 -46.15 -26.45
N CYS A 28 -16.28 -45.56 -25.25
CA CYS A 28 -16.57 -46.33 -24.04
C CYS A 28 -17.32 -45.44 -23.02
N LYS A 29 -18.63 -45.70 -22.89
CA LYS A 29 -19.45 -45.21 -21.78
C LYS A 29 -19.11 -46.02 -20.53
N LYS A 30 -18.70 -45.37 -19.45
CA LYS A 30 -19.04 -45.77 -18.08
C LYS A 30 -19.29 -44.51 -17.23
N THR A 31 -20.56 -44.24 -16.96
CA THR A 31 -21.05 -43.35 -15.90
C THR A 31 -21.07 -44.09 -14.58
N PHE A 32 -20.67 -43.45 -13.49
CA PHE A 32 -21.12 -43.67 -12.10
C PHE A 32 -20.81 -42.40 -11.26
N PRO A 33 -21.46 -42.15 -10.09
CA PRO A 33 -22.23 -40.91 -9.86
C PRO A 33 -21.89 -40.16 -8.56
N PHE A 34 -22.05 -38.82 -8.56
CA PHE A 34 -22.14 -37.85 -7.43
C PHE A 34 -20.98 -37.77 -6.39
N PRO A 35 -20.83 -36.69 -5.59
CA PRO A 35 -21.18 -35.27 -5.76
C PRO A 35 -19.93 -34.35 -5.68
N ILE A 36 -19.98 -33.16 -6.28
CA ILE A 36 -18.93 -32.13 -6.10
C ILE A 36 -19.06 -31.56 -4.68
N THR A 37 -18.08 -31.87 -3.83
CA THR A 37 -17.83 -31.16 -2.57
C THR A 37 -16.44 -30.52 -2.65
N ARG A 38 -16.31 -29.32 -2.08
CA ARG A 38 -15.11 -28.45 -2.05
C ARG A 38 -13.82 -29.28 -1.93
N ALA A 39 -12.98 -29.23 -2.97
CA ALA A 39 -11.60 -29.70 -2.92
C ALA A 39 -10.67 -28.47 -2.88
N ASP A 40 -9.75 -28.48 -1.92
CA ASP A 40 -8.72 -27.48 -1.68
C ASP A 40 -7.88 -27.19 -2.93
N SER A 41 -7.85 -25.92 -3.35
CA SER A 41 -7.08 -25.39 -4.48
C SER A 41 -5.56 -25.53 -4.31
N SER A 42 -5.07 -25.84 -3.11
CA SER A 42 -3.67 -26.12 -2.82
C SER A 42 -3.20 -27.50 -3.31
N SER A 43 -4.11 -28.48 -3.44
CA SER A 43 -3.75 -29.83 -3.89
C SER A 43 -3.53 -29.93 -5.41
N LEU A 44 -4.24 -29.10 -6.19
CA LEU A 44 -4.16 -29.11 -7.65
C LEU A 44 -2.88 -28.46 -8.19
N LEU A 45 -2.38 -27.42 -7.52
CA LEU A 45 -1.12 -26.74 -7.90
C LEU A 45 0.11 -27.62 -7.64
N LEU A 46 0.12 -28.37 -6.54
CA LEU A 46 1.22 -29.28 -6.22
C LEU A 46 1.24 -30.52 -7.15
N HIS A 47 0.08 -30.93 -7.66
CA HIS A 47 -0.01 -32.03 -8.62
C HIS A 47 0.38 -31.59 -10.04
N ALA A 48 0.07 -30.35 -10.42
CA ALA A 48 0.50 -29.77 -11.69
C ALA A 48 2.02 -29.58 -11.77
N ALA A 49 2.68 -29.22 -10.67
CA ALA A 49 4.13 -29.03 -10.62
C ALA A 49 4.95 -30.33 -10.80
N LYS A 50 4.37 -31.51 -10.52
CA LYS A 50 5.08 -32.80 -10.59
C LYS A 50 5.15 -33.43 -11.99
N HIS A 51 4.43 -32.92 -12.98
CA HIS A 51 4.30 -33.57 -14.30
C HIS A 51 4.48 -32.62 -15.50
N THR A 52 5.48 -31.74 -15.49
CA THR A 52 5.79 -30.98 -16.72
C THR A 52 7.29 -30.84 -16.93
N VAL A 53 7.87 -31.87 -17.56
CA VAL A 53 9.08 -31.73 -18.38
C VAL A 53 8.58 -31.61 -19.82
N PHE A 54 8.81 -30.48 -20.50
CA PHE A 54 9.25 -30.39 -21.91
C PHE A 54 9.16 -28.96 -22.52
N SER A 55 10.26 -28.61 -23.20
CA SER A 55 10.42 -27.66 -24.32
C SER A 55 10.71 -26.17 -24.01
N THR A 56 11.74 -25.70 -24.71
CA THR A 56 12.48 -24.44 -24.56
C THR A 56 11.72 -23.25 -25.18
N LYS A 57 11.86 -22.07 -24.56
CA LYS A 57 11.14 -20.78 -24.75
C LYS A 57 9.82 -20.59 -24.00
N LYS A 58 8.93 -21.59 -23.87
CA LYS A 58 7.68 -21.43 -23.08
C LYS A 58 7.87 -21.69 -21.58
N SER A 59 8.88 -22.48 -21.21
CA SER A 59 9.21 -22.79 -19.80
C SER A 59 9.80 -21.61 -19.02
N VAL A 60 10.46 -20.66 -19.69
CA VAL A 60 11.05 -19.48 -19.03
C VAL A 60 9.94 -18.57 -18.50
N TYR A 61 8.93 -18.26 -19.33
CA TYR A 61 7.77 -17.47 -18.90
C TYR A 61 6.94 -18.11 -17.78
N VAL A 62 6.86 -19.45 -17.72
CA VAL A 62 6.11 -20.12 -16.65
C VAL A 62 6.91 -20.13 -15.35
N LEU A 63 8.23 -20.28 -15.42
CA LEU A 63 9.11 -20.17 -14.25
C LEU A 63 9.16 -18.74 -13.73
N ASP A 64 9.19 -17.72 -14.60
CA ASP A 64 9.16 -16.31 -14.22
C ASP A 64 7.82 -15.96 -13.52
N VAL A 65 6.68 -16.39 -14.07
CA VAL A 65 5.37 -16.15 -13.44
C VAL A 65 5.22 -16.88 -12.10
N ILE A 66 5.75 -18.11 -12.00
CA ILE A 66 5.75 -18.86 -10.74
C ILE A 66 6.70 -18.20 -9.72
N TRP A 67 7.87 -17.74 -10.17
CA TRP A 67 8.84 -17.02 -9.34
C TRP A 67 8.24 -15.72 -8.83
N ASP A 68 7.63 -14.92 -9.70
CA ASP A 68 6.91 -13.70 -9.32
C ASP A 68 5.81 -14.02 -8.31
N CYS A 69 4.97 -15.03 -8.55
CA CYS A 69 3.92 -15.43 -7.59
C CYS A 69 4.47 -15.92 -6.25
N ILE A 70 5.61 -16.60 -6.24
CA ILE A 70 6.29 -17.05 -5.02
C ILE A 70 6.86 -15.84 -4.28
N VAL A 71 7.61 -14.98 -4.96
CA VAL A 71 8.19 -13.74 -4.41
C VAL A 71 7.10 -12.81 -3.87
N TYR A 72 6.02 -12.58 -4.61
CA TYR A 72 4.88 -11.77 -4.14
C TYR A 72 4.25 -12.36 -2.88
N ARG A 73 4.06 -13.68 -2.83
CA ARG A 73 3.52 -14.33 -1.63
C ARG A 73 4.49 -14.31 -0.45
N PHE A 74 5.80 -14.29 -0.70
CA PHE A 74 6.83 -14.12 0.33
C PHE A 74 6.89 -12.67 0.85
N LEU A 75 6.82 -11.67 -0.02
CA LEU A 75 6.74 -10.25 0.37
C LEU A 75 5.50 -9.96 1.24
N GLU A 76 4.36 -10.62 0.97
CA GLU A 76 3.18 -10.53 1.84
C GLU A 76 3.39 -11.18 3.22
N LEU A 77 4.23 -12.21 3.32
CA LEU A 77 4.54 -12.85 4.60
C LEU A 77 5.44 -11.96 5.46
N ASP A 78 6.43 -11.30 4.87
CA ASP A 78 7.30 -10.35 5.59
C ASP A 78 6.48 -9.16 6.12
N LEU A 79 5.51 -8.68 5.34
CA LEU A 79 4.56 -7.64 5.75
C LEU A 79 3.74 -8.02 6.97
N ILE A 80 3.26 -9.26 6.98
CA ILE A 80 2.52 -9.79 8.11
C ILE A 80 3.43 -9.87 9.36
N TRP A 81 4.69 -10.27 9.22
CA TRP A 81 5.62 -10.36 10.34
C TRP A 81 5.94 -8.99 10.95
N ASP A 82 6.19 -7.97 10.13
CA ASP A 82 6.44 -6.62 10.62
C ASP A 82 5.20 -6.06 11.34
N CYS A 83 4.01 -6.31 10.82
CA CYS A 83 2.76 -5.94 11.49
C CYS A 83 2.60 -6.64 12.85
N ILE A 84 2.90 -7.94 12.91
CA ILE A 84 2.84 -8.72 14.16
C ILE A 84 3.84 -8.19 15.17
N PHE A 85 5.10 -8.02 14.74
CA PHE A 85 6.18 -7.53 15.59
C PHE A 85 5.87 -6.15 16.13
N ASN A 86 5.37 -5.24 15.30
CA ASN A 86 4.95 -3.90 15.68
C ASN A 86 3.94 -3.95 16.83
N VAL A 87 2.84 -4.67 16.64
CA VAL A 87 1.76 -4.75 17.62
C VAL A 87 2.24 -5.42 18.92
N ASP A 88 2.93 -6.56 18.84
CA ASP A 88 3.34 -7.31 20.04
C ASP A 88 4.42 -6.58 20.86
N THR A 89 5.28 -5.80 20.19
CA THR A 89 6.41 -5.10 20.81
C THR A 89 6.00 -3.76 21.41
N TYR A 90 5.19 -2.97 20.69
CA TYR A 90 4.95 -1.57 21.04
C TYR A 90 3.59 -1.30 21.65
N ILE A 91 2.56 -2.11 21.34
CA ILE A 91 1.21 -1.88 21.82
C ILE A 91 0.97 -2.61 23.14
N ARG A 92 0.34 -1.92 24.10
CA ARG A 92 0.00 -2.39 25.44
C ARG A 92 -1.45 -2.07 25.78
N ASN A 93 -1.97 -2.69 26.83
CA ASN A 93 -3.33 -2.42 27.31
C ASN A 93 -3.49 -0.96 27.70
N GLY A 94 -4.69 -0.41 27.49
CA GLY A 94 -5.00 0.97 27.87
C GLY A 94 -4.48 2.04 26.91
N MET A 95 -3.75 1.68 25.85
CA MET A 95 -3.15 2.66 24.94
C MET A 95 -4.17 3.30 24.00
N VAL A 96 -3.94 4.58 23.70
CA VAL A 96 -4.54 5.28 22.57
C VAL A 96 -3.59 5.15 21.37
N VAL A 97 -4.06 4.50 20.30
CA VAL A 97 -3.24 4.14 19.15
C VAL A 97 -3.71 4.87 17.90
N GLY A 98 -2.83 5.66 17.28
CA GLY A 98 -3.02 6.22 15.95
C GLY A 98 -2.99 5.12 14.89
N LEU A 99 -4.05 5.00 14.10
CA LEU A 99 -4.21 3.97 13.07
C LEU A 99 -4.00 4.59 11.68
N GLY A 100 -2.86 4.29 11.09
CA GLY A 100 -2.49 4.73 9.74
C GLY A 100 -3.27 4.05 8.62
N SER A 101 -2.88 4.35 7.38
CA SER A 101 -3.57 3.94 6.15
C SER A 101 -2.65 3.17 5.23
N GLY A 102 -3.21 2.47 4.24
CA GLY A 102 -2.44 1.65 3.31
C GLY A 102 -2.34 0.17 3.69
N LYS A 103 -1.54 -0.55 2.90
CA LYS A 103 -1.54 -2.02 2.91
C LYS A 103 -0.98 -2.58 4.22
N ALA A 104 0.11 -2.01 4.73
CA ALA A 104 0.73 -2.51 5.96
C ALA A 104 -0.14 -2.18 7.17
N SER A 105 -0.61 -0.94 7.25
CA SER A 105 -1.48 -0.44 8.29
C SER A 105 -2.78 -1.23 8.38
N GLY A 106 -3.42 -1.56 7.26
CA GLY A 106 -4.60 -2.41 7.26
C GLY A 106 -4.34 -3.82 7.81
N MET A 107 -3.18 -4.43 7.49
CA MET A 107 -2.78 -5.71 8.09
C MET A 107 -2.54 -5.60 9.61
N ALA A 108 -1.90 -4.52 10.06
CA ALA A 108 -1.69 -4.24 11.48
C ALA A 108 -3.02 -4.05 12.23
N ILE A 109 -3.97 -3.28 11.67
CA ILE A 109 -5.34 -3.13 12.20
C ILE A 109 -6.03 -4.50 12.33
N GLN A 110 -5.95 -5.34 11.30
CA GLN A 110 -6.54 -6.68 11.33
C GLN A 110 -5.90 -7.56 12.41
N TYR A 111 -4.57 -7.53 12.56
CA TYR A 111 -3.88 -8.27 13.61
C TYR A 111 -4.23 -7.77 15.01
N LEU A 112 -4.22 -6.45 15.21
CA LEU A 112 -4.60 -5.78 16.46
C LEU A 112 -6.01 -6.23 16.91
N SER A 113 -6.96 -6.27 15.98
CA SER A 113 -8.31 -6.75 16.25
C SER A 113 -8.37 -8.21 16.73
N ARG A 114 -7.47 -9.08 16.22
CA ARG A 114 -7.38 -10.48 16.67
C ARG A 114 -6.86 -10.55 18.10
N GLN A 115 -5.90 -9.71 18.47
CA GLN A 115 -5.37 -9.65 19.83
C GLN A 115 -6.42 -9.17 20.84
N LEU A 116 -7.23 -8.16 20.45
CA LEU A 116 -8.37 -7.71 21.25
C LEU A 116 -9.43 -8.80 21.43
N ARG A 117 -9.82 -9.49 20.33
CA ARG A 117 -10.80 -10.59 20.41
C ARG A 117 -10.33 -11.78 21.24
N LYS A 118 -9.02 -12.07 21.25
CA LYS A 118 -8.41 -13.10 22.09
C LYS A 118 -8.27 -12.68 23.56
N GLY A 119 -8.48 -11.41 23.88
CA GLY A 119 -8.28 -10.84 25.21
C GLY A 119 -6.80 -10.68 25.61
N ALA A 120 -5.88 -10.81 24.64
CA ALA A 120 -4.45 -10.59 24.84
C ALA A 120 -4.14 -9.09 24.99
N LEU A 121 -4.90 -8.25 24.29
CA LEU A 121 -4.96 -6.80 24.49
C LEU A 121 -6.33 -6.38 25.02
N LYS A 122 -6.36 -5.35 25.87
CA LYS A 122 -7.58 -4.79 26.49
C LYS A 122 -7.51 -3.27 26.58
N ASP A 123 -8.68 -2.65 26.64
CA ASP A 123 -8.85 -1.22 26.91
C ASP A 123 -8.10 -0.31 25.91
N LEU A 124 -7.97 -0.77 24.66
CA LEU A 124 -7.33 -0.01 23.59
C LEU A 124 -8.36 0.84 22.85
N VAL A 125 -7.96 2.06 22.50
CA VAL A 125 -8.73 2.99 21.66
C VAL A 125 -7.93 3.32 20.41
N GLY A 126 -8.53 3.15 19.25
CA GLY A 126 -7.95 3.51 17.96
C GLY A 126 -8.35 4.92 17.52
N VAL A 127 -7.40 5.70 17.03
CA VAL A 127 -7.64 7.02 16.43
C VAL A 127 -7.25 6.95 14.96
N PRO A 128 -8.21 6.83 14.04
CA PRO A 128 -7.92 6.65 12.61
C PRO A 128 -7.40 7.93 11.97
N MET A 129 -6.45 7.79 11.04
CA MET A 129 -5.86 8.90 10.29
C MET A 129 -6.63 9.23 9.01
N SER A 130 -7.47 8.31 8.53
CA SER A 130 -8.21 8.41 7.28
C SER A 130 -9.59 7.76 7.35
N VAL A 131 -10.41 7.96 6.32
CA VAL A 131 -11.67 7.24 6.14
C VAL A 131 -11.44 5.74 5.93
N GLU A 132 -10.38 5.37 5.22
CA GLU A 132 -10.01 3.97 4.99
C GLU A 132 -9.69 3.26 6.32
N SER A 133 -8.73 3.79 7.08
CA SER A 133 -8.34 3.24 8.37
C SER A 133 -9.49 3.20 9.39
N ALA A 134 -10.35 4.23 9.40
CA ALA A 134 -11.57 4.23 10.21
C ALA A 134 -12.52 3.09 9.83
N SER A 135 -12.74 2.89 8.53
CA SER A 135 -13.59 1.83 7.99
C SER A 135 -13.05 0.45 8.34
N GLU A 136 -11.76 0.23 8.17
CA GLU A 136 -11.10 -1.03 8.49
C GLU A 136 -11.15 -1.36 9.98
N ALA A 137 -10.82 -0.39 10.83
CA ALA A 137 -10.81 -0.59 12.27
C ALA A 137 -12.23 -0.81 12.83
N ALA A 138 -13.23 -0.09 12.30
CA ALA A 138 -14.63 -0.30 12.65
C ALA A 138 -15.11 -1.70 12.25
N LYS A 139 -14.81 -2.16 11.02
CA LYS A 139 -15.11 -3.54 10.58
C LYS A 139 -14.43 -4.59 11.44
N ALA A 140 -13.23 -4.29 11.94
CA ALA A 140 -12.45 -5.18 12.78
C ALA A 140 -12.92 -5.19 14.25
N GLY A 141 -13.80 -4.27 14.64
CA GLY A 141 -14.36 -4.16 16.00
C GLY A 141 -13.40 -3.50 17.00
N ILE A 142 -12.50 -2.66 16.53
CA ILE A 142 -11.62 -1.85 17.41
C ILE A 142 -12.44 -0.66 17.93
N PRO A 143 -12.44 -0.37 19.24
CA PRO A 143 -13.05 0.85 19.76
C PRO A 143 -12.37 2.08 19.15
N LEU A 144 -13.15 3.03 18.64
CA LEU A 144 -12.62 4.22 17.96
C LEU A 144 -12.92 5.50 18.74
N ASP A 145 -12.00 6.45 18.65
CA ASP A 145 -12.19 7.84 19.05
C ASP A 145 -11.69 8.78 17.94
N VAL A 146 -12.07 10.05 18.03
CA VAL A 146 -11.72 11.09 17.07
C VAL A 146 -10.56 11.92 17.63
N TYR A 147 -9.56 12.17 16.79
CA TYR A 147 -8.47 13.07 17.15
C TYR A 147 -8.99 14.47 17.47
N ARG A 148 -8.49 15.06 18.55
CA ARG A 148 -8.74 16.46 18.94
C ARG A 148 -7.39 17.08 19.25
N ASP A 149 -7.26 18.38 19.02
CA ASP A 149 -6.02 19.07 19.35
C ASP A 149 -5.71 18.92 20.84
N GLY A 150 -4.49 18.46 21.14
CA GLY A 150 -4.05 18.13 22.49
C GLY A 150 -4.38 16.69 22.94
N SER A 151 -4.99 15.85 22.09
CA SER A 151 -5.12 14.42 22.36
C SER A 151 -3.74 13.78 22.53
N GLN A 152 -3.56 13.06 23.63
CA GLN A 152 -2.37 12.24 23.83
C GLN A 152 -2.51 10.93 23.06
N ILE A 153 -1.61 10.70 22.12
CA ILE A 153 -1.50 9.42 21.40
C ILE A 153 -0.28 8.69 21.94
N ASP A 154 -0.43 7.47 22.43
CA ASP A 154 0.68 6.70 23.02
C ASP A 154 1.59 6.12 21.94
N PHE A 155 0.98 5.64 20.87
CA PHE A 155 1.66 4.96 19.77
C PHE A 155 0.92 5.24 18.46
N ALA A 156 1.66 5.39 17.36
CA ALA A 156 1.09 5.40 16.03
C ALA A 156 1.90 4.51 15.10
N PHE A 157 1.21 3.87 14.17
CA PHE A 157 1.83 3.20 13.04
C PHE A 157 1.19 3.70 11.75
N ASP A 158 1.97 3.78 10.69
CA ASP A 158 1.48 4.18 9.37
C ASP A 158 2.35 3.62 8.25
N ASP A 159 1.83 3.65 7.03
CA ASP A 159 2.61 3.46 5.83
C ASP A 159 3.26 4.83 5.47
N ALA A 160 4.41 4.82 4.80
CA ALA A 160 4.98 6.04 4.23
C ALA A 160 5.26 5.82 2.75
N ASP A 161 5.20 6.88 1.94
CA ASP A 161 5.52 6.76 0.52
C ASP A 161 7.03 6.58 0.32
N ILE A 162 7.83 7.38 1.03
CA ILE A 162 9.30 7.32 1.06
C ILE A 162 9.83 7.71 2.44
N ILE A 163 10.95 7.13 2.85
CA ILE A 163 11.74 7.52 4.02
C ILE A 163 13.20 7.71 3.60
N GLU A 164 13.77 8.84 4.02
CA GLU A 164 15.19 9.15 3.82
C GLU A 164 16.07 8.35 4.78
N GLU A 165 17.10 7.67 4.27
CA GLU A 165 17.92 6.73 5.05
C GLU A 165 18.73 7.42 6.17
N GLU A 166 19.31 8.59 5.89
CA GLU A 166 20.19 9.26 6.86
C GLU A 166 19.43 10.03 7.93
N THR A 167 18.33 10.68 7.53
CA THR A 167 17.57 11.59 8.40
C THR A 167 16.30 10.94 8.94
N LEU A 168 15.87 9.79 8.40
CA LEU A 168 14.61 9.15 8.74
C LEU A 168 13.37 10.05 8.56
N ILE A 169 13.50 11.14 7.79
CA ILE A 169 12.37 12.00 7.44
C ILE A 169 11.52 11.26 6.41
N ALA A 170 10.21 11.23 6.64
CA ALA A 170 9.26 10.56 5.77
C ALA A 170 8.51 11.55 4.87
N VAL A 171 8.08 11.06 3.72
CA VAL A 171 7.07 11.69 2.87
C VAL A 171 5.82 10.81 2.87
N ILE A 172 4.70 11.42 3.19
CA ILE A 172 3.34 10.87 3.10
C ILE A 172 2.56 11.66 2.05
N GLY A 173 1.38 11.18 1.67
CA GLY A 173 0.49 11.97 0.84
C GLY A 173 0.71 11.87 -0.68
N ARG A 174 1.55 10.96 -1.21
CA ARG A 174 1.76 10.83 -2.68
C ARG A 174 0.68 9.98 -3.37
N GLY A 175 -0.06 9.17 -2.61
CA GLY A 175 -1.14 8.34 -3.12
C GLY A 175 -2.22 9.12 -3.89
N LYS A 176 -2.78 8.52 -4.95
CA LYS A 176 -3.82 9.17 -5.78
C LYS A 176 -5.24 9.05 -5.23
N SER A 177 -5.47 8.20 -4.22
CA SER A 177 -6.80 7.96 -3.63
C SER A 177 -7.26 9.05 -2.64
N GLN A 178 -6.58 10.20 -2.67
CA GLN A 178 -6.55 11.17 -1.57
C GLN A 178 -7.66 12.21 -1.52
N ALA A 179 -8.70 12.10 -2.36
CA ALA A 179 -9.85 12.99 -2.20
C ALA A 179 -10.53 12.81 -0.82
N GLU A 180 -10.38 11.64 -0.19
CA GLU A 180 -10.97 11.33 1.12
C GLU A 180 -9.94 11.34 2.27
N GLU A 181 -8.64 11.45 1.97
CA GLU A 181 -7.55 11.43 2.96
C GLU A 181 -7.11 12.86 3.30
N SER A 182 -6.69 13.07 4.55
CA SER A 182 -6.33 14.39 5.07
C SER A 182 -4.90 14.33 5.60
N ILE A 183 -3.96 14.87 4.82
CA ILE A 183 -2.55 14.98 5.22
C ILE A 183 -2.44 15.74 6.55
N ILE A 184 -3.32 16.73 6.80
CA ILE A 184 -3.37 17.48 8.06
C ILE A 184 -3.70 16.55 9.23
N GLN A 185 -4.75 15.74 9.11
CA GLN A 185 -5.17 14.83 10.19
C GLN A 185 -4.10 13.76 10.45
N GLU A 186 -3.60 13.14 9.37
CA GLU A 186 -2.53 12.14 9.42
C GLU A 186 -1.29 12.72 10.11
N LYS A 187 -0.73 13.82 9.58
CA LYS A 187 0.43 14.50 10.16
C LYS A 187 0.21 14.93 11.61
N SER A 188 -0.98 15.42 11.96
CA SER A 188 -1.30 15.80 13.35
C SER A 188 -1.26 14.61 14.30
N ILE A 189 -1.84 13.47 13.94
CA ILE A 189 -1.83 12.25 14.77
C ILE A 189 -0.41 11.69 14.88
N LEU A 190 0.32 11.62 13.77
CA LEU A 190 1.74 11.21 13.74
C LEU A 190 2.58 12.11 14.66
N ASN A 191 2.37 13.42 14.60
CA ASN A 191 3.06 14.41 15.42
C ASN A 191 2.61 14.41 16.89
N ALA A 192 1.40 13.97 17.22
CA ALA A 192 0.92 13.81 18.59
C ALA A 192 1.40 12.51 19.26
N ALA A 193 1.77 11.48 18.48
CA ALA A 193 2.12 10.16 19.00
C ALA A 193 3.43 10.12 19.81
N SER A 194 3.42 9.58 21.03
CA SER A 194 4.66 9.49 21.85
C SER A 194 5.72 8.59 21.20
N LYS A 195 5.29 7.60 20.42
CA LYS A 195 6.12 6.74 19.58
C LYS A 195 5.48 6.55 18.22
N LEU A 196 6.31 6.54 17.18
CA LEU A 196 5.87 6.38 15.79
C LEU A 196 6.67 5.27 15.11
N VAL A 197 5.98 4.38 14.40
CA VAL A 197 6.58 3.39 13.50
C VAL A 197 6.04 3.59 12.09
N PHE A 198 6.93 3.74 11.11
CA PHE A 198 6.55 3.59 9.71
C PHE A 198 6.85 2.16 9.24
N MET A 199 5.88 1.58 8.53
CA MET A 199 5.99 0.27 7.91
C MET A 199 6.18 0.47 6.42
N ILE A 200 7.35 0.10 5.90
CA ILE A 200 7.71 0.38 4.52
C ILE A 200 8.36 -0.81 3.81
N MET A 201 8.23 -0.81 2.49
CA MET A 201 8.99 -1.67 1.59
C MET A 201 10.41 -1.13 1.40
N GLU A 202 11.35 -2.01 1.05
CA GLU A 202 12.75 -1.64 0.81
C GLU A 202 12.91 -0.51 -0.21
N ASN A 203 12.12 -0.52 -1.29
CA ASN A 203 12.18 0.51 -2.34
C ASN A 203 11.66 1.89 -1.89
N GLN A 204 11.06 1.99 -0.70
CA GLN A 204 10.62 3.23 -0.08
C GLN A 204 11.69 3.78 0.87
N TYR A 205 12.71 3.01 1.24
CA TYR A 205 13.86 3.49 2.02
C TYR A 205 14.97 3.93 1.07
N LYS A 206 15.31 5.22 1.04
CA LYS A 206 16.22 5.77 0.02
C LYS A 206 17.29 6.69 0.62
N GLY A 207 18.54 6.49 0.19
CA GLY A 207 19.65 7.42 0.45
C GLY A 207 19.65 8.67 -0.45
N GLY A 208 18.77 8.72 -1.45
CA GLY A 208 18.56 9.88 -2.31
C GLY A 208 17.10 9.98 -2.69
N LEU A 209 16.52 11.17 -2.54
CA LEU A 209 15.09 11.37 -2.66
C LEU A 209 14.72 11.98 -4.01
N GLU A 210 13.73 11.35 -4.63
CA GLU A 210 13.15 11.78 -5.90
C GLU A 210 11.62 11.73 -5.82
N GLY A 211 10.96 12.43 -6.74
CA GLY A 211 9.51 12.45 -6.87
C GLY A 211 8.85 13.66 -6.20
N SER A 212 7.55 13.57 -5.94
CA SER A 212 6.76 14.72 -5.51
C SER A 212 6.72 14.90 -3.99
N ILE A 213 6.63 16.14 -3.54
CA ILE A 213 6.20 16.48 -2.18
C ILE A 213 4.79 17.05 -2.29
N PRO A 214 3.78 16.39 -1.69
CA PRO A 214 2.42 16.91 -1.65
C PRO A 214 2.36 18.11 -0.70
N VAL A 215 1.77 19.21 -1.16
CA VAL A 215 1.59 20.46 -0.40
C VAL A 215 0.11 20.83 -0.45
N LEU A 216 -0.50 20.99 0.71
CA LEU A 216 -1.86 21.51 0.82
C LEU A 216 -1.80 23.02 0.79
N VAL A 217 -2.62 23.62 -0.07
CA VAL A 217 -2.77 25.06 -0.18
C VAL A 217 -4.23 25.46 -0.08
N GLU A 218 -4.49 26.66 0.39
CA GLU A 218 -5.83 27.22 0.47
C GLU A 218 -6.54 27.18 -0.89
N ALA A 219 -7.88 27.03 -0.87
CA ALA A 219 -8.65 27.01 -2.10
C ALA A 219 -8.59 28.35 -2.86
N LEU A 220 -8.64 29.44 -2.09
CA LEU A 220 -8.57 30.79 -2.61
C LEU A 220 -7.11 31.09 -2.97
N ASN A 221 -6.88 31.74 -4.11
CA ASN A 221 -5.55 32.17 -4.56
C ASN A 221 -4.48 31.08 -4.67
N TRP A 222 -4.86 29.80 -4.75
CA TRP A 222 -3.90 28.69 -4.89
C TRP A 222 -2.90 28.86 -6.04
N MET A 223 -3.26 29.61 -7.08
CA MET A 223 -2.35 29.91 -8.21
C MET A 223 -1.21 30.82 -7.79
N GLU A 224 -1.47 31.85 -6.97
CA GLU A 224 -0.43 32.75 -6.45
C GLU A 224 0.51 31.97 -5.52
N THR A 225 -0.05 31.15 -4.62
CA THR A 225 0.75 30.23 -3.79
C THR A 225 1.55 29.25 -4.63
N ALA A 226 0.99 28.71 -5.72
CA ALA A 226 1.70 27.81 -6.62
C ALA A 226 2.89 28.51 -7.31
N GLU A 227 2.71 29.75 -7.76
CA GLU A 227 3.78 30.57 -8.33
C GLU A 227 4.89 30.83 -7.31
N GLU A 228 4.54 31.16 -6.06
CA GLU A 228 5.55 31.37 -5.00
C GLU A 228 6.34 30.09 -4.69
N ILE A 229 5.68 28.92 -4.66
CA ILE A 229 6.36 27.63 -4.48
C ILE A 229 7.26 27.32 -5.69
N ASP A 230 6.82 27.60 -6.91
CA ASP A 230 7.63 27.39 -8.13
C ASP A 230 8.89 28.26 -8.08
N ASP A 231 8.74 29.52 -7.66
CA ASP A 231 9.84 30.48 -7.47
C ASP A 231 10.86 30.03 -6.41
N LEU A 232 10.42 29.32 -5.35
CA LEU A 232 11.33 28.76 -4.34
C LEU A 232 12.22 27.63 -4.87
N PHE A 233 11.76 26.89 -5.88
CA PHE A 233 12.42 25.69 -6.39
C PHE A 233 12.74 25.77 -7.89
N VAL A 234 12.93 26.99 -8.41
CA VAL A 234 13.20 27.24 -9.83
C VAL A 234 14.39 26.41 -10.31
N GLY A 235 14.13 25.60 -11.34
CA GLY A 235 15.13 24.73 -11.97
C GLY A 235 15.37 23.41 -11.25
N ASP A 236 14.80 23.21 -10.06
CA ASP A 236 14.88 21.97 -9.29
C ASP A 236 13.56 21.19 -9.31
N ALA A 237 12.41 21.88 -9.27
CA ALA A 237 11.10 21.24 -9.24
C ALA A 237 10.08 21.88 -10.20
N GLU A 238 9.03 21.12 -10.51
CA GLU A 238 7.80 21.61 -11.16
C GLU A 238 6.63 21.53 -10.18
N VAL A 239 5.75 22.53 -10.17
CA VAL A 239 4.57 22.56 -9.29
C VAL A 239 3.30 22.23 -10.08
N TRP A 240 2.69 21.08 -9.79
CA TRP A 240 1.47 20.65 -10.47
C TRP A 240 0.33 20.49 -9.49
N ARG A 241 -0.83 21.09 -9.79
CA ARG A 241 -2.05 20.78 -9.04
C ARG A 241 -2.44 19.33 -9.28
N ARG A 242 -2.75 18.60 -8.21
CA ARG A 242 -3.06 17.18 -8.27
C ARG A 242 -4.39 16.92 -8.98
N SER A 243 -4.38 15.90 -9.84
CA SER A 243 -5.58 15.39 -10.52
C SER A 243 -6.06 14.09 -9.88
N LEU A 244 -7.37 13.94 -9.70
CA LEU A 244 -8.00 12.72 -9.19
C LEU A 244 -7.99 11.62 -10.26
N ILE A 245 -8.26 11.98 -11.51
CA ILE A 245 -8.36 11.06 -12.64
C ILE A 245 -7.79 11.72 -13.89
N GLY A 246 -7.06 10.94 -14.68
CA GLY A 246 -6.55 11.37 -15.98
C GLY A 246 -5.10 11.85 -15.90
N GLN A 247 -4.69 12.58 -16.93
CA GLN A 247 -3.33 13.11 -17.03
C GLN A 247 -3.25 14.41 -16.23
N ALA A 248 -2.44 14.40 -15.18
CA ALA A 248 -2.12 15.63 -14.46
C ALA A 248 -1.31 16.55 -15.39
N GLY A 249 -1.72 17.80 -15.45
CA GLY A 249 -0.90 18.91 -15.93
C GLY A 249 -0.80 19.96 -14.82
N PRO A 250 -0.13 21.10 -15.06
CA PRO A 250 0.10 22.12 -14.02
C PRO A 250 -1.17 22.58 -13.29
N MET A 251 -2.31 22.58 -14.00
CA MET A 251 -3.62 22.98 -13.46
C MET A 251 -4.47 21.85 -12.87
N GLY A 252 -4.00 20.60 -12.85
CA GLY A 252 -4.74 19.43 -12.34
C GLY A 252 -5.75 18.82 -13.32
N GLY A 253 -5.79 19.31 -14.55
CA GLY A 253 -6.71 18.84 -15.58
C GLY A 253 -8.18 19.12 -15.24
N ASP A 254 -9.08 18.31 -15.79
CA ASP A 254 -10.54 18.50 -15.63
C ASP A 254 -11.06 18.10 -14.25
N PHE A 255 -10.31 17.28 -13.52
CA PHE A 255 -10.71 16.70 -12.23
C PHE A 255 -9.66 16.95 -11.14
N PRO A 256 -9.42 18.21 -10.73
CA PRO A 256 -8.48 18.49 -9.65
C PRO A 256 -8.97 17.89 -8.33
N VAL A 257 -8.03 17.44 -7.50
CA VAL A 257 -8.34 16.99 -6.14
C VAL A 257 -8.62 18.21 -5.27
N ILE A 258 -9.75 18.16 -4.55
CA ILE A 258 -10.05 19.03 -3.41
C ILE A 258 -10.21 18.13 -2.20
N THR A 259 -9.47 18.41 -1.13
CA THR A 259 -9.58 17.63 0.12
C THR A 259 -10.93 17.88 0.79
N ARG A 260 -11.32 17.04 1.76
CA ARG A 260 -12.57 17.27 2.50
C ARG A 260 -12.58 18.60 3.27
N GLU A 261 -11.41 19.09 3.65
CA GLU A 261 -11.20 20.38 4.32
C GLU A 261 -11.30 21.56 3.33
N GLY A 262 -11.39 21.29 2.03
CA GLY A 262 -11.53 22.31 0.99
C GLY A 262 -10.19 22.85 0.49
N HIS A 263 -9.09 22.12 0.66
CA HIS A 263 -7.77 22.54 0.17
C HIS A 263 -7.43 21.93 -1.18
N ASN A 264 -6.57 22.62 -1.93
CA ASN A 264 -5.92 22.03 -3.10
C ASN A 264 -4.69 21.24 -2.66
N ILE A 265 -4.33 20.22 -3.43
CA ILE A 265 -3.02 19.57 -3.30
C ILE A 265 -2.17 19.96 -4.50
N LEU A 266 -1.00 20.51 -4.24
CA LEU A 266 0.06 20.74 -5.21
C LEU A 266 1.14 19.68 -5.02
N ASP A 267 1.46 18.95 -6.07
CA ASP A 267 2.61 18.08 -6.14
C ASP A 267 3.82 18.90 -6.57
N VAL A 268 4.77 19.13 -5.66
CA VAL A 268 6.08 19.73 -5.96
C VAL A 268 7.01 18.62 -6.44
N ILE A 269 7.14 18.47 -7.75
CA ILE A 269 7.80 17.34 -8.41
C ILE A 269 9.27 17.70 -8.66
N PHE A 270 10.18 17.12 -7.88
CA PHE A 270 11.61 17.36 -8.03
C PHE A 270 12.17 16.59 -9.23
N THR A 271 12.87 17.31 -10.10
CA THR A 271 13.55 16.80 -11.30
C THR A 271 15.04 16.55 -11.06
N SER A 272 15.59 17.13 -10.00
CA SER A 272 16.90 16.85 -9.43
C SER A 272 16.75 16.16 -8.06
N PRO A 273 17.77 15.42 -7.57
CA PRO A 273 17.72 14.84 -6.23
C PRO A 273 17.49 15.90 -5.16
N ILE A 274 16.53 15.65 -4.26
CA ILE A 274 16.23 16.53 -3.12
C ILE A 274 17.43 16.53 -2.16
N GLN A 275 17.96 17.73 -1.86
CA GLN A 275 19.13 17.86 -0.98
C GLN A 275 18.79 17.77 0.52
N SER A 276 17.63 18.30 0.93
CA SER A 276 17.24 18.36 2.34
C SER A 276 15.72 18.48 2.45
N LEU A 277 15.04 17.39 2.87
CA LEU A 277 13.60 17.44 3.16
C LEU A 277 13.28 18.41 4.31
N ALA A 278 14.17 18.51 5.29
CA ALA A 278 13.97 19.39 6.44
C ALA A 278 13.93 20.87 6.02
N ASP A 279 14.77 21.28 5.07
CA ASP A 279 14.81 22.67 4.63
C ASP A 279 13.71 22.98 3.62
N ILE A 280 13.31 22.00 2.80
CA ILE A 280 12.09 22.12 1.99
C ILE A 280 10.86 22.32 2.89
N ALA A 281 10.68 21.47 3.90
CA ALA A 281 9.58 21.59 4.87
C ALA A 281 9.51 23.00 5.50
N LYS A 282 10.64 23.48 6.05
CA LYS A 282 10.72 24.83 6.64
C LYS A 282 10.48 25.96 5.65
N SER A 283 10.77 25.75 4.37
CA SER A 283 10.55 26.76 3.33
C SER A 283 9.08 26.80 2.95
N LEU A 284 8.45 25.62 2.77
CA LEU A 284 7.01 25.49 2.53
C LEU A 284 6.18 26.07 3.69
N ASP A 285 6.57 25.83 4.95
CA ASP A 285 5.92 26.38 6.15
C ASP A 285 5.84 27.92 6.18
N LYS A 286 6.62 28.62 5.34
CA LYS A 286 6.69 30.08 5.30
C LYS A 286 5.91 30.72 4.15
N VAL A 287 5.48 29.91 3.19
CA VAL A 287 4.76 30.40 2.01
C VAL A 287 3.32 30.75 2.40
N ASP A 288 2.85 31.92 1.99
CA ASP A 288 1.48 32.34 2.28
C ASP A 288 0.46 31.47 1.48
N GLY A 289 -0.59 31.04 2.17
CA GLY A 289 -1.58 30.11 1.62
C GLY A 289 -1.17 28.63 1.63
N VAL A 290 0.06 28.27 2.05
CA VAL A 290 0.38 26.87 2.39
C VAL A 290 -0.26 26.53 3.74
N VAL A 291 -1.03 25.45 3.76
CA VAL A 291 -1.73 24.96 4.95
C VAL A 291 -0.92 23.88 5.65
N ASP A 292 -0.42 22.91 4.88
CA ASP A 292 0.43 21.84 5.38
C ASP A 292 1.17 21.16 4.22
N HIS A 293 2.07 20.23 4.51
CA HIS A 293 2.80 19.44 3.51
C HIS A 293 3.09 18.03 4.03
N GLY A 294 3.25 17.08 3.12
CA GLY A 294 3.42 15.66 3.41
C GLY A 294 4.78 15.26 4.01
N VAL A 295 5.60 16.19 4.51
CA VAL A 295 6.90 15.86 5.10
C VAL A 295 6.75 15.67 6.61
N ILE A 296 7.23 14.55 7.14
CA ILE A 296 7.20 14.18 8.55
C ILE A 296 8.62 14.09 9.10
N SER A 297 9.01 15.08 9.91
CA SER A 297 10.38 15.20 10.46
C SER A 297 10.51 14.81 11.93
N LYS A 298 9.65 13.90 12.41
CA LYS A 298 9.56 13.56 13.83
C LYS A 298 10.53 12.46 14.24
N PHE A 299 11.17 12.65 15.41
CA PHE A 299 11.98 11.65 16.10
C PHE A 299 11.44 11.37 17.52
N PRO A 300 11.57 10.14 18.07
CA PRO A 300 12.21 8.96 17.47
C PRO A 300 11.25 8.18 16.56
N LEU A 301 11.68 7.94 15.32
CA LEU A 301 11.02 7.08 14.36
C LEU A 301 11.66 5.69 14.38
N VAL A 302 10.84 4.65 14.41
CA VAL A 302 11.29 3.26 14.21
C VAL A 302 10.84 2.79 12.84
N LEU A 303 11.77 2.22 12.08
CA LEU A 303 11.52 1.67 10.74
C LEU A 303 11.37 0.16 10.81
N LEU A 304 10.34 -0.39 10.17
CA LEU A 304 10.26 -1.81 9.84
C LEU A 304 10.34 -1.95 8.32
N SER A 305 11.43 -2.58 7.87
CA SER A 305 11.72 -2.85 6.46
C SER A 305 11.53 -4.33 6.18
N LEU A 306 10.80 -4.60 5.11
CA LEU A 306 10.22 -5.90 4.76
C LEU A 306 11.21 -6.91 4.16
N PHE A 307 12.49 -6.82 4.51
CA PHE A 307 13.54 -7.55 3.82
C PHE A 307 14.40 -8.45 4.71
N LYS A 308 14.12 -8.53 6.02
CA LYS A 308 14.98 -9.31 6.93
C LYS A 308 14.97 -10.82 6.65
N LEU A 309 14.01 -11.37 5.91
CA LEU A 309 13.93 -12.82 5.68
C LEU A 309 14.59 -13.32 4.38
N LEU A 310 14.79 -12.45 3.37
CA LEU A 310 15.21 -12.91 2.03
C LEU A 310 16.69 -13.32 1.96
N LEU A 311 17.53 -12.77 2.84
CA LEU A 311 18.94 -13.19 2.99
C LEU A 311 19.10 -14.58 3.60
N VAL A 312 18.20 -14.99 4.50
CA VAL A 312 18.24 -16.34 5.09
C VAL A 312 17.83 -17.37 4.03
N PHE A 313 16.86 -17.05 3.16
CA PHE A 313 16.37 -17.98 2.15
C PHE A 313 17.26 -18.09 0.91
N SER A 314 17.85 -17.00 0.41
CA SER A 314 18.76 -17.07 -0.76
C SER A 314 20.05 -17.84 -0.45
N TYR A 315 20.56 -17.71 0.79
CA TYR A 315 21.73 -18.46 1.27
C TYR A 315 21.40 -19.95 1.52
N LEU A 316 20.16 -20.29 1.90
CA LEU A 316 19.76 -21.69 2.07
C LEU A 316 19.41 -22.40 0.76
N PHE A 317 18.78 -21.72 -0.21
CA PHE A 317 18.37 -22.38 -1.47
C PHE A 317 19.57 -22.74 -2.35
N THR A 318 20.61 -21.91 -2.34
CA THR A 318 21.90 -22.23 -2.99
C THR A 318 22.64 -23.39 -2.31
N TYR A 319 22.29 -23.72 -1.06
CA TYR A 319 22.89 -24.85 -0.33
C TYR A 319 22.09 -26.16 -0.42
N THR A 320 20.80 -26.11 -0.82
CA THR A 320 19.91 -27.29 -0.87
C THR A 320 19.86 -28.02 -2.20
N ASP A 321 20.45 -27.49 -3.27
CA ASP A 321 20.60 -28.24 -4.55
C ASP A 321 21.50 -29.49 -4.42
N GLY A 322 22.09 -29.75 -3.24
CA GLY A 322 22.93 -30.91 -2.97
C GLY A 322 22.42 -31.95 -1.96
N CYS A 323 21.33 -31.73 -1.20
CA CYS A 323 20.97 -32.65 -0.10
C CYS A 323 19.45 -32.87 0.08
N ASN A 324 19.00 -34.07 -0.32
CA ASN A 324 17.61 -34.55 -0.25
C ASN A 324 17.12 -34.96 1.16
N ASN A 325 17.27 -34.11 2.18
CA ASN A 325 16.53 -34.29 3.45
C ASN A 325 16.58 -33.01 4.27
N VAL A 326 15.48 -32.24 4.27
CA VAL A 326 15.33 -31.08 5.17
C VAL A 326 14.59 -31.54 6.42
N ASP A 327 15.29 -31.56 7.56
CA ASP A 327 14.67 -31.74 8.87
C ASP A 327 14.04 -30.42 9.34
N TYR A 328 12.71 -30.39 9.36
CA TYR A 328 11.91 -29.22 9.75
C TYR A 328 12.15 -28.78 11.21
N ARG A 329 12.70 -29.64 12.08
CA ARG A 329 13.06 -29.24 13.46
C ARG A 329 14.28 -28.33 13.53
N THR A 330 15.29 -28.58 12.70
CA THR A 330 16.49 -27.75 12.60
C THR A 330 16.16 -26.40 11.97
N PHE A 331 15.24 -26.37 11.02
CA PHE A 331 14.69 -25.15 10.40
C PHE A 331 14.02 -24.23 11.43
N LEU A 332 13.20 -24.78 12.33
CA LEU A 332 12.56 -24.01 13.42
C LEU A 332 13.56 -23.54 14.48
N GLN A 333 14.62 -24.30 14.77
CA GLN A 333 15.67 -23.89 15.70
C GLN A 333 16.56 -22.76 15.15
N LEU A 334 16.87 -22.76 13.86
CA LEU A 334 17.63 -21.69 13.21
C LEU A 334 16.84 -20.36 13.14
N LEU A 335 15.53 -20.43 12.89
CA LEU A 335 14.64 -19.27 12.95
C LEU A 335 14.57 -18.65 14.36
N LEU A 336 14.60 -19.47 15.40
CA LEU A 336 14.63 -19.01 16.80
C LEU A 336 15.96 -18.39 17.22
N VAL A 337 17.09 -18.81 16.65
CA VAL A 337 18.42 -18.25 16.92
C VAL A 337 18.65 -16.91 16.20
N TYR A 338 18.00 -16.69 15.05
CA TYR A 338 18.06 -15.42 14.32
C TYR A 338 17.05 -14.37 14.79
N ALA A 339 16.01 -14.78 15.53
CA ALA A 339 14.95 -13.91 16.05
C ALA A 339 15.21 -13.34 17.46
N SER A 340 16.39 -13.61 18.05
CA SER A 340 16.84 -13.12 19.37
C SER A 340 17.98 -12.12 19.24
#